data_AF-A0A3D4EIT2-F1
#
_entry.id   AF-A0A3D4EIT2-F1
#
_cell.length_a   1.000
_cell.length_b   1.000
_cell.length_c   1.000
_cell.angle_alpha   90.00
_cell.angle_beta   90.00
_cell.angle_gamma   90.00
#
_symmetry.space_group_name_H-M   'P 1'
#
loop_
_entity.id
_entity.type
_entity.pdbx_description
1 polymer ?
#
loop_
_entity_poly.entity_id
_entity_poly.type
_entity_poly.pdbx_seq_one_letter_code
_entity_poly.pdbx_strand_id
1 'polypeptide(L)' 'DQNRCIGCGLCTTKCEFDAIHLTRDVPEASKMYTAEDKLKAIGPYALKRAGRIAIKDLKAKFAKK' A
#
# COMPACT_ATOMS: atom_id res chain seq x y z
N ASP A 1 14.84 3.68 -20.51
CA ASP A 1 15.82 2.62 -20.22
C ASP A 1 15.17 1.58 -19.33
N GLN A 2 15.12 0.33 -19.77
CA GLN A 2 14.51 -0.78 -19.02
C GLN A 2 15.27 -1.09 -17.73
N ASN A 3 16.60 -0.92 -17.71
CA ASN A 3 17.43 -1.17 -16.53
C ASN A 3 17.23 -0.12 -15.43
N ARG A 4 16.62 1.02 -15.75
CA ARG A 4 16.26 2.08 -14.79
C ARG A 4 14.79 2.04 -14.37
N CYS A 5 13.98 1.22 -15.02
CA CYS A 5 12.57 1.11 -14.71
C CYS A 5 12.37 0.36 -13.39
N ILE A 6 11.65 0.97 -12.43
CA ILE A 6 11.33 0.34 -11.14
C ILE A 6 9.90 -0.21 -11.07
N GLY A 7 9.16 -0.16 -12.19
CA GLY A 7 7.77 -0.66 -12.24
C GLY A 7 6.77 0.14 -11.40
N CYS A 8 6.98 1.45 -11.22
CA CYS A 8 6.06 2.28 -10.41
C CYS A 8 4.66 2.42 -11.02
N GLY A 9 4.50 2.25 -12.34
CA GLY A 9 3.21 2.31 -13.03
C GLY A 9 2.67 3.72 -13.30
N LEU A 10 3.42 4.79 -12.99
CA LEU A 10 2.98 6.17 -13.29
C LEU A 10 2.85 6.43 -14.80
N CYS A 11 3.63 5.73 -15.63
CA CYS A 11 3.52 5.83 -17.08
C CYS A 11 2.17 5.29 -17.59
N THR A 12 1.65 4.21 -17.00
CA THR A 12 0.38 3.61 -17.43
C THR A 12 -0.81 4.48 -17.00
N THR A 13 -0.73 5.20 -15.88
CA THR A 13 -1.80 6.12 -15.45
C THR A 13 -1.86 7.42 -16.23
N LYS A 14 -0.74 7.83 -16.85
CA LYS A 14 -0.65 9.06 -17.64
C LYS A 14 -0.91 8.84 -19.13
N CYS A 15 -0.94 7.59 -19.59
CA CYS A 15 -1.16 7.30 -21.00
C CYS A 15 -2.64 7.43 -21.36
N GLU A 16 -2.98 8.39 -22.22
CA GLU A 16 -4.36 8.62 -22.68
C GLU A 16 -4.82 7.61 -23.75
N PHE A 17 -3.87 6.91 -24.36
CA PHE A 17 -4.09 5.97 -25.47
C PHE A 17 -3.97 4.49 -25.06
N ASP A 18 -3.79 4.21 -23.76
CA ASP A 18 -3.57 2.87 -23.20
C ASP A 18 -2.46 2.05 -23.89
N ALA A 19 -1.42 2.72 -24.39
CA ALA A 19 -0.34 2.09 -25.15
C ALA A 19 0.73 1.40 -24.29
N ILE A 20 0.67 1.54 -22.96
CA ILE A 20 1.69 1.07 -22.02
C ILE A 20 1.05 0.13 -21.01
N HIS A 21 1.58 -1.09 -20.90
CA HIS A 21 1.14 -2.08 -19.93
C HIS A 21 2.28 -2.53 -19.01
N LEU A 22 1.96 -2.81 -17.76
CA LEU A 22 2.93 -3.25 -16.75
C LEU A 22 2.50 -4.59 -16.17
N THR A 23 3.29 -5.63 -16.43
CA THR A 23 3.10 -6.96 -15.84
C THR A 23 3.64 -6.98 -14.42
N ARG A 24 2.87 -7.55 -13.48
CA ARG A 24 3.24 -7.71 -12.08
C ARG A 24 2.97 -9.14 -11.63
N ASP A 25 3.84 -9.70 -10.80
CA ASP A 25 3.63 -11.01 -10.19
C ASP A 25 2.42 -11.03 -9.25
N VAL A 26 2.11 -9.88 -8.65
CA VAL A 26 0.93 -9.65 -7.81
C VAL A 26 0.00 -8.66 -8.53
N PRO A 27 -1.04 -9.15 -9.24
CA PRO A 27 -1.94 -8.29 -10.01
C PRO A 27 -2.63 -7.22 -9.13
N GLU A 28 -2.98 -7.56 -7.89
CA GLU A 28 -3.65 -6.65 -6.94
C GLU A 28 -2.81 -5.42 -6.59
N ALA A 29 -1.48 -5.50 -6.71
CA ALA A 29 -0.56 -4.37 -6.46
C ALA A 29 -0.62 -3.29 -7.56
N SER A 30 -1.44 -3.49 -8.59
CA SER A 30 -1.71 -2.49 -9.63
C SER A 30 -2.76 -1.44 -9.21
N LYS A 31 -3.53 -1.69 -8.15
CA LYS A 31 -4.61 -0.79 -7.72
C LYS A 31 -4.05 0.48 -7.08
N MET A 32 -3.94 1.52 -7.90
CA MET A 32 -3.48 2.85 -7.50
C MET A 32 -4.64 3.68 -6.94
N TYR A 33 -4.37 4.46 -5.90
CA TYR A 33 -5.29 5.43 -5.32
C TYR A 33 -4.71 6.83 -5.46
N THR A 34 -5.56 7.83 -5.62
CA THR A 34 -5.11 9.22 -5.58
C THR A 34 -4.71 9.60 -4.15
N ALA A 35 -3.98 10.71 -4.01
CA ALA A 35 -3.48 11.13 -2.71
C ALA A 35 -4.62 11.43 -1.72
N GLU A 36 -5.75 11.95 -2.23
CA GLU A 36 -6.93 12.31 -1.46
C GLU A 36 -7.63 11.06 -0.89
N ASP A 37 -7.66 9.96 -1.65
CA ASP A 37 -8.32 8.71 -1.26
C ASP A 37 -7.41 7.74 -0.47
N LYS A 38 -6.12 8.07 -0.31
CA LYS A 38 -5.13 7.25 0.40
C LYS A 38 -5.60 6.85 1.81
N LEU A 39 -6.23 7.78 2.54
CA LEU A 39 -6.68 7.52 3.91
C LEU A 39 -7.82 6.50 3.95
N LYS A 40 -8.73 6.52 2.98
CA LYS A 40 -9.83 5.54 2.88
C LYS A 40 -9.27 4.13 2.63
N ALA A 41 -8.25 4.02 1.78
CA ALA A 41 -7.62 2.75 1.45
C ALA A 41 -6.82 2.16 2.64
N ILE A 42 -6.08 2.99 3.38
CA ILE A 42 -5.15 2.51 4.43
C ILE A 42 -5.80 2.53 5.83
N GLY A 43 -6.82 3.37 6.04
CA GLY A 43 -7.45 3.62 7.34
C GLY A 43 -7.87 2.35 8.11
N PRO A 44 -8.63 1.42 7.50
CA PRO A 44 -9.06 0.19 8.18
C PRO A 44 -7.87 -0.67 8.65
N TYR A 45 -6.83 -0.78 7.82
CA TYR A 45 -5.62 -1.53 8.18
C TYR A 45 -4.85 -0.83 9.30
N ALA A 46 -4.72 0.50 9.23
CA ALA A 46 -4.06 1.30 10.26
C ALA A 46 -4.73 1.14 11.63
N LEU A 47 -6.07 1.23 11.68
CA LEU A 47 -6.85 1.01 12.91
C LEU A 47 -6.65 -0.41 13.47
N LYS A 48 -6.77 -1.44 12.61
CA LYS A 48 -6.52 -2.84 13.01
C LYS A 48 -5.11 -3.02 13.58
N ARG A 49 -4.11 -2.39 12.96
CA ARG A 49 -2.71 -2.48 13.40
C ARG A 49 -2.50 -1.75 14.73
N ALA A 50 -3.05 -0.56 14.89
CA ALA A 50 -2.97 0.21 16.14
C ALA A 50 -3.55 -0.57 17.33
N GLY A 51 -4.74 -1.19 17.15
CA GLY A 51 -5.34 -2.04 18.18
C GLY A 51 -4.45 -3.23 18.56
N ARG A 52 -3.85 -3.92 17.58
CA ARG A 52 -2.91 -5.03 17.85
C ARG A 52 -1.65 -4.59 18.60
N ILE A 53 -1.13 -3.41 18.31
CA ILE A 53 0.05 -2.84 19.00
C ILE A 53 -0.33 -2.52 20.45
N ALA A 54 -1.43 -1.82 20.68
CA ALA A 54 -1.90 -1.47 22.02
C ALA A 54 -2.12 -2.71 22.91
N ILE A 55 -2.74 -3.78 22.37
CA ILE A 55 -2.94 -5.04 23.10
C ILE A 55 -1.61 -5.70 23.45
N LYS A 56 -0.64 -5.73 22.51
CA LYS A 56 0.70 -6.28 22.78
C LYS A 56 1.44 -5.49 23.85
N ASP A 57 1.39 -4.17 23.77
CA ASP A 57 2.03 -3.27 24.73
C ASP A 57 1.41 -3.43 26.12
N LEU A 58 0.07 -3.55 26.19
CA LEU A 58 -0.64 -3.80 27.44
C LEU A 58 -0.25 -5.14 28.05
N LYS A 59 -0.24 -6.21 27.26
CA LYS A 59 0.19 -7.54 27.70
C LYS A 59 1.64 -7.54 28.20
N ALA A 60 2.53 -6.84 27.50
CA ALA A 60 3.94 -6.72 27.90
C ALA A 60 4.09 -5.95 29.23
N LYS A 61 3.31 -4.89 29.46
CA LYS A 61 3.30 -4.16 30.74
C LYS A 61 2.79 -5.03 31.89
N PHE A 62 1.72 -5.79 31.66
CA PHE A 62 1.17 -6.70 32.68
C PHE A 62 2.08 -7.88 33.00
N ALA A 63 2.80 -8.44 32.01
CA ALA A 63 3.74 -9.54 32.24
C ALA A 63 5.01 -9.12 32.99
N LYS A 64 5.27 -7.81 33.12
CA LYS A 64 6.43 -7.24 33.82
C LYS A 64 6.11 -6.74 35.22
N LYS A 65 4.85 -6.88 35.66
CA LYS A 65 4.37 -6.62 37.02
C LYS A 65 4.23 -7.94 37.75
#